data_AF-A0A2S9FKW9-F1
#
_entry.id   AF-A0A2S9FKW9-F1
#
_cell.length_a   1.000
_cell.length_b   1.000
_cell.length_c   1.000
_cell.angle_alpha   90.00
_cell.angle_beta   90.00
_cell.angle_gamma   90.00
#
_symmetry.space_group_name_H-M   'P 1'
#
loop_
_entity.id
_entity.type
_entity.pdbx_description
1 polymer ?
#
loop_
_entity_poly.entity_id
_entity_poly.type
_entity_poly.pdbx_seq_one_letter_code
_entity_poly.pdbx_strand_id
1 'polypeptide(L)'
;MPIEPRTPVLVGYGQVNQRDEDPTVEPVDLMVAAARNAADPRVLEAVDAVRVVNLLSWRYRDPGLLLAQRLRAKNASTRYTGIG
;
A
#
# COMPACT_ATOMS: atom_id res chain seq x y z
N MET A 1 -32.99 0.67 -6.19
CA MET A 1 -32.51 1.72 -5.25
C MET A 1 -31.19 2.24 -5.82
N PRO A 2 -31.06 3.54 -6.15
CA PRO A 2 -29.82 4.06 -6.71
C PRO A 2 -28.71 4.07 -5.64
N ILE A 3 -27.48 3.76 -6.06
CA ILE A 3 -26.30 3.92 -5.21
C ILE A 3 -25.93 5.40 -5.14
N GLU A 4 -25.59 5.88 -3.95
CA GLU A 4 -25.11 7.25 -3.76
C GLU A 4 -23.75 7.41 -4.48
N PRO A 5 -23.51 8.48 -5.27
CA PRO A 5 -22.25 8.65 -6.01
C PRO A 5 -20.98 8.66 -5.13
N ARG A 6 -21.13 8.91 -3.83
CA ARG A 6 -20.04 8.93 -2.84
C ARG A 6 -19.91 7.64 -2.04
N THR A 7 -20.67 6.59 -2.36
CA THR A 7 -20.52 5.29 -1.70
C THR A 7 -19.12 4.73 -2.02
N PRO A 8 -18.28 4.45 -1.02
CA PRO A 8 -16.96 3.88 -1.25
C PRO A 8 -17.09 2.44 -1.75
N VAL A 9 -16.21 2.06 -2.68
CA VAL A 9 -16.15 0.71 -3.24
C VAL A 9 -14.71 0.20 -3.27
N LEU A 10 -14.53 -1.11 -3.11
CA LEU A 10 -13.25 -1.75 -3.34
C LEU A 10 -13.11 -2.05 -4.84
N VAL A 11 -12.11 -1.45 -5.48
CA VAL A 11 -11.88 -1.58 -6.93
C VAL A 11 -10.82 -2.62 -7.30
N GLY A 12 -10.04 -3.11 -6.33
CA GLY A 12 -8.98 -4.08 -6.54
C GLY A 12 -8.37 -4.58 -5.23
N TYR A 13 -7.76 -5.77 -5.28
CA TYR A 13 -7.00 -6.35 -4.19
C TYR A 13 -5.84 -7.16 -4.75
N GLY A 14 -4.73 -7.19 -4.02
CA GLY A 14 -3.55 -7.96 -4.41
C GLY A 14 -2.86 -8.50 -3.18
N GLN A 15 -2.30 -9.71 -3.31
CA GLN A 15 -1.63 -10.41 -2.23
C GLN A 15 -0.32 -10.99 -2.76
N VAL A 16 0.70 -11.00 -1.92
CA VAL A 16 1.97 -11.67 -2.16
C VAL A 16 2.31 -12.43 -0.88
N ASN A 17 2.71 -13.69 -1.04
CA ASN A 17 3.16 -14.52 0.07
C ASN A 17 4.64 -14.86 -0.17
N GLN A 18 5.50 -14.37 0.71
CA GLN A 18 6.87 -14.84 0.78
C GLN A 18 6.93 -16.01 1.77
N ARG A 19 7.27 -17.19 1.25
CA ARG A 19 7.28 -18.44 2.04
C ARG A 19 8.67 -18.81 2.54
N ASP A 20 9.68 -18.42 1.78
CA ASP A 20 11.08 -18.65 2.13
C ASP A 20 11.59 -17.50 3.00
N GLU A 21 12.42 -17.84 3.99
CA GLU A 21 13.11 -16.86 4.82
C GLU A 21 14.26 -16.26 4.02
N ASP A 22 13.95 -15.19 3.27
CA ASP A 22 14.93 -14.42 2.52
C ASP A 22 15.12 -13.04 3.17
N PRO A 23 16.25 -12.80 3.85
CA PRO A 23 16.50 -11.55 4.56
C PRO A 23 16.72 -10.35 3.61
N THR A 24 16.84 -10.59 2.31
CA THR A 24 17.06 -9.52 1.32
C THR A 24 15.77 -8.84 0.88
N VAL A 25 14.61 -9.42 1.17
CA VAL A 25 13.31 -8.86 0.77
C VAL A 25 12.77 -7.91 1.82
N GLU A 26 12.59 -6.66 1.41
CA GLU A 26 12.06 -5.61 2.26
C GLU A 26 10.53 -5.71 2.38
N PRO A 27 9.93 -5.52 3.57
CA PRO A 27 8.48 -5.46 3.73
C PRO A 27 7.76 -4.50 2.76
N VAL A 28 8.38 -3.35 2.45
CA VAL A 28 7.79 -2.40 1.49
C VAL A 28 7.84 -2.92 0.05
N ASP A 29 8.81 -3.77 -0.32
CA ASP A 29 8.83 -4.41 -1.63
C ASP A 29 7.68 -5.41 -1.79
N LEU A 30 7.34 -6.14 -0.72
CA LEU A 30 6.14 -6.99 -0.69
C LEU A 30 4.85 -6.17 -0.86
N MET A 31 4.77 -4.99 -0.23
CA MET A 31 3.63 -4.09 -0.40
C MET A 31 3.54 -3.54 -1.83
N VAL A 32 4.68 -3.17 -2.44
CA VAL A 32 4.71 -2.71 -3.85
C VAL A 32 4.24 -3.81 -4.79
N ALA A 33 4.72 -5.03 -4.60
CA ALA A 33 4.30 -6.17 -5.41
C ALA A 33 2.80 -6.47 -5.22
N ALA A 34 2.29 -6.46 -3.99
CA ALA A 34 0.88 -6.63 -3.71
C ALA A 34 0.01 -5.53 -4.34
N ALA A 35 0.43 -4.26 -4.25
CA ALA A 35 -0.27 -3.14 -4.87
C ALA A 35 -0.30 -3.25 -6.40
N ARG A 36 0.81 -3.66 -7.03
CA ARG A 36 0.88 -3.91 -8.48
C ARG A 36 0.02 -5.08 -8.94
N ASN A 37 -0.19 -6.08 -8.08
CA ASN A 37 -1.16 -7.15 -8.33
C ASN A 37 -2.61 -6.67 -8.18
N ALA A 38 -2.84 -5.59 -7.42
CA ALA A 38 -4.18 -5.10 -7.11
C ALA A 38 -4.79 -4.23 -8.20
N ALA A 39 -3.98 -3.46 -8.95
CA ALA A 39 -4.48 -2.50 -9.93
C ALA A 39 -3.45 -2.10 -11.01
N ASP A 40 -3.97 -1.57 -12.12
CA ASP A 40 -3.18 -0.92 -13.17
C ASP A 40 -2.34 0.24 -12.59
N PRO A 41 -1.08 0.43 -13.02
CA PRO A 41 -0.22 1.51 -12.54
C PRO A 41 -0.87 2.90 -12.57
N ARG A 42 -1.74 3.21 -13.53
CA ARG A 42 -2.43 4.51 -13.61
C ARG A 42 -3.37 4.74 -12.43
N VAL A 43 -3.99 3.68 -11.92
CA VAL A 43 -4.84 3.76 -10.72
C VAL A 43 -3.97 3.98 -9.48
N LEU A 44 -2.84 3.26 -9.39
CA LEU A 44 -1.91 3.40 -8.27
C LEU A 44 -1.23 4.78 -8.24
N GLU A 45 -0.90 5.35 -9.39
CA GLU A 45 -0.32 6.70 -9.51
C GLU A 45 -1.31 7.80 -9.09
N ALA A 46 -2.61 7.55 -9.20
CA ALA A 46 -3.69 8.49 -8.90
C ALA A 46 -4.16 8.46 -7.44
N VAL A 47 -3.59 7.63 -6.56
CA VAL A 47 -4.05 7.55 -5.17
C VAL A 47 -3.63 8.78 -4.36
N ASP A 48 -4.59 9.36 -3.63
CA ASP A 48 -4.36 10.53 -2.77
C ASP A 48 -4.06 10.15 -1.31
N ALA A 49 -4.15 8.86 -0.97
CA ALA A 49 -3.94 8.37 0.38
C ALA A 49 -3.35 6.96 0.40
N VAL A 50 -2.24 6.80 1.13
CA VAL A 50 -1.66 5.51 1.49
C VAL A 50 -1.78 5.32 3.00
N ARG A 51 -2.34 4.19 3.43
CA ARG A 51 -2.54 3.84 4.84
C ARG A 51 -1.88 2.50 5.11
N VAL A 52 -0.86 2.51 5.95
CA VAL A 52 -0.07 1.32 6.28
C VAL A 52 -0.31 0.96 7.74
N VAL A 53 -0.68 -0.29 7.99
CA VAL A 53 -0.77 -0.85 9.34
C VAL A 53 0.63 -1.02 9.94
N ASN A 54 0.70 -1.09 11.27
CA ASN A 54 1.97 -1.20 11.97
C ASN A 54 2.82 -2.41 11.48
N LEU A 55 4.13 -2.19 11.34
CA LEU A 55 5.13 -3.17 10.95
C LEU A 55 6.02 -3.49 12.16
N LEU A 56 5.99 -4.75 12.58
CA LEU A 56 6.81 -5.26 13.67
C LEU A 56 8.19 -5.75 13.20
N SER A 57 8.35 -5.94 11.89
CA SER A 57 9.53 -6.57 11.30
C SER A 57 10.70 -5.61 11.10
N TRP A 58 10.43 -4.34 10.77
CA TRP A 58 11.45 -3.35 10.40
C TRP A 58 11.09 -1.96 10.96
N ARG A 59 12.11 -1.17 11.26
CA ARG A 59 11.94 0.22 11.72
C ARG A 59 11.89 1.17 10.52
N TYR A 60 10.72 1.72 10.25
CA TYR A 60 10.53 2.76 9.24
C TYR A 60 10.23 4.09 9.90
N ARG A 61 10.73 5.18 9.29
CA ARG A 61 10.28 6.53 9.61
C ARG A 61 8.86 6.77 9.08
N ASP A 62 8.64 6.43 7.82
CA ASP A 62 7.31 6.45 7.18
C ASP A 62 7.29 5.40 6.04
N PRO A 63 6.76 4.19 6.30
CA PRO A 63 6.67 3.15 5.26
C PRO A 63 5.62 3.50 4.20
N GLY A 64 4.60 4.30 4.57
CA GLY A 64 3.57 4.75 3.63
C GLY A 64 4.15 5.71 2.59
N LEU A 65 5.07 6.60 3.01
CA LEU A 65 5.76 7.51 2.09
C LEU A 65 6.68 6.76 1.14
N LEU A 66 7.44 5.79 1.66
CA LEU A 66 8.32 4.96 0.82
C LEU A 66 7.51 4.16 -0.20
N LEU A 67 6.39 3.56 0.22
CA LEU A 67 5.46 2.86 -0.67
C LEU A 67 4.88 3.80 -1.74
N ALA A 68 4.40 4.98 -1.34
CA ALA A 68 3.85 5.98 -2.28
C ALA A 68 4.87 6.40 -3.34
N GLN A 69 6.14 6.60 -2.94
CA GLN A 69 7.23 6.91 -3.88
C GLN A 69 7.48 5.77 -4.88
N ARG A 70 7.51 4.51 -4.41
CA ARG A 70 7.70 3.33 -5.28
C ARG A 70 6.53 3.09 -6.23
N LEU A 71 5.32 3.49 -5.83
CA LEU A 71 4.10 3.46 -6.65
C LEU A 71 3.89 4.74 -7.49
N ARG A 72 4.79 5.73 -7.38
CA ARG A 72 4.70 7.04 -8.05
C ARG A 72 3.46 7.86 -7.70
N ALA A 73 2.83 7.58 -6.56
CA ALA A 73 1.72 8.33 -5.98
C ALA A 73 2.23 9.60 -5.25
N LYS A 74 2.71 10.58 -6.01
CA LYS A 74 3.52 11.71 -5.49
C LYS A 74 2.79 12.61 -4.48
N ASN A 75 1.47 12.68 -4.56
CA ASN A 75 0.64 13.56 -3.72
C ASN A 75 -0.06 12.82 -2.58
N ALA A 76 0.23 11.52 -2.40
CA ALA A 76 -0.48 10.71 -1.43
C ALA A 76 -0.17 11.18 0.00
N SER A 77 -1.21 11.52 0.76
CA SER A 77 -1.13 11.63 2.20
C SER A 77 -0.80 10.26 2.79
N THR A 78 0.11 10.19 3.77
CA THR A 78 0.51 8.92 4.39
C THR A 78 0.01 8.86 5.83
N ARG A 79 -0.42 7.68 6.28
CA ARG A 79 -0.51 7.38 7.72
C ARG A 79 0.01 5.99 7.99
N TYR A 80 0.74 5.90 9.08
CA TYR A 80 1.28 4.68 9.65
C TYR A 80 0.70 4.54 11.06
N THR A 81 0.06 3.42 11.36
CA THR A 81 -0.63 3.25 12.65
C THR A 81 0.39 2.99 13.78
N GLY A 82 0.08 3.49 14.98
CA GLY A 82 0.81 3.12 16.19
C GLY A 82 0.63 1.66 16.58
N ILE A 83 1.33 1.24 17.63
CA ILE A 83 1.08 -0.02 18.32
C ILE A 83 0.13 0.31 19.48
N GLY A 84 -1.09 -0.22 19.45
CA GLY A 84 -2.09 -0.02 20.51
C GLY A 84 -2.80 1.33 20.41
#